data_AF-A0A167V6Z0-F1
#
_entry.id   AF-A0A167V6Z0-F1
#
_cell.length_a   1.000
_cell.length_b   1.000
_cell.length_c   1.000
_cell.angle_alpha   90.00
_cell.angle_beta   90.00
_cell.angle_gamma   90.00
#
_symmetry.space_group_name_H-M   'P 1'
#
loop_
_entity.id
_entity.type
_entity.pdbx_description
1 polymer ?
#
loop_
_entity_poly.entity_id
_entity_poly.type
_entity_poly.pdbx_seq_one_letter_code
_entity_poly.pdbx_strand_id
1 'polypeptide(L)'
;MWLLEWLPLRWKRAAPESIETGPPPPKQGRWEKVLEDLPSGYPSFSAFLATSNSSQVYRRFTNLRSRVLLAKQDRLSVLEDKLEALGKAEDRPIFLGSCRIDQNQERKQVLLEIDLALSSYGKPFSATVLACIR
;
A
#
# COMPACT_ATOMS: atom_id res chain seq x y z
N MET A 1 29.63 -4.06 56.24
CA MET A 1 30.82 -4.75 56.75
C MET A 1 30.72 -6.19 56.28
N TRP A 2 31.57 -6.57 55.32
CA TRP A 2 32.23 -7.87 55.09
C TRP A 2 31.78 -9.07 55.97
N LEU A 3 31.70 -10.34 55.52
CA LEU A 3 32.48 -11.04 54.49
C LEU A 3 31.84 -12.45 54.23
N LEU A 4 31.97 -12.89 52.98
CA LEU A 4 32.00 -14.26 52.39
C LEU A 4 32.17 -15.49 53.31
N GLU A 5 31.54 -16.62 52.94
CA GLU A 5 32.16 -17.95 52.72
C GLU A 5 31.12 -18.99 52.22
N TRP A 6 31.11 -19.42 50.95
CA TRP A 6 31.84 -20.53 50.29
C TRP A 6 31.01 -21.83 50.10
N LEU A 7 30.89 -22.21 48.83
CA LEU A 7 30.27 -23.38 48.17
C LEU A 7 30.91 -24.73 48.60
N PRO A 8 30.29 -25.94 48.39
CA PRO A 8 30.29 -26.55 47.04
C PRO A 8 29.21 -27.62 46.73
N LEU A 9 29.34 -28.23 45.53
CA LEU A 9 28.74 -29.49 45.01
C LEU A 9 27.62 -29.21 43.98
N ARG A 10 27.67 -29.67 42.72
CA ARG A 10 28.41 -30.78 42.13
C ARG A 10 28.34 -30.65 40.60
N TRP A 11 29.45 -30.22 39.98
CA TRP A 11 29.65 -30.34 38.54
C TRP A 11 30.09 -31.78 38.25
N LYS A 12 29.30 -32.54 37.48
CA LYS A 12 29.76 -33.77 36.85
C LYS A 12 30.28 -33.41 35.45
N ARG A 13 31.55 -33.73 35.24
CA ARG A 13 32.29 -33.61 33.98
C ARG A 13 31.79 -34.67 32.98
N ALA A 14 31.46 -34.26 31.76
CA ALA A 14 31.61 -35.08 30.56
C ALA A 14 32.47 -34.28 29.57
N ALA A 15 33.36 -35.00 28.88
CA ALA A 15 34.57 -34.55 28.21
C ALA A 15 34.32 -33.82 26.86
N PRO A 16 35.37 -33.26 26.22
CA PRO A 16 35.26 -32.23 25.18
C PRO A 16 35.14 -32.84 23.78
N GLU A 17 34.17 -32.40 22.99
CA GLU A 17 34.17 -32.58 21.54
C GLU A 17 34.16 -31.21 20.86
N SER A 18 35.33 -30.91 20.27
CA SER A 18 35.57 -30.04 19.12
C SER A 18 34.86 -28.70 19.05
N ILE A 19 35.68 -27.66 19.25
CA ILE A 19 35.51 -26.32 18.71
C ILE A 19 35.29 -26.44 17.18
N GLU A 20 34.04 -26.33 16.72
CA GLU A 20 33.78 -25.87 15.36
C GLU A 20 33.78 -24.33 15.38
N THR A 21 34.95 -23.74 15.14
CA THR A 21 35.09 -22.33 14.74
C THR A 21 34.59 -22.17 13.30
N GLY A 22 33.28 -22.19 13.13
CA GLY A 22 32.61 -21.62 11.96
C GLY A 22 31.86 -20.36 12.38
N PRO A 23 31.71 -19.34 11.51
CA PRO A 23 30.78 -18.26 11.80
C PRO A 23 29.41 -18.89 12.09
N PRO A 24 28.68 -18.42 13.13
CA PRO A 24 27.35 -18.94 13.41
C PRO A 24 26.52 -18.87 12.12
N PRO A 25 25.78 -19.94 11.75
CA PRO A 25 24.93 -19.88 10.58
C PRO A 25 24.05 -18.64 10.70
N PRO A 26 23.93 -17.83 9.63
CA PRO A 26 23.13 -16.62 9.68
C PRO A 26 21.75 -17.02 10.21
N LYS A 27 21.26 -16.33 11.25
CA LYS A 27 19.93 -16.59 11.80
C LYS A 27 18.92 -16.29 10.70
N GLN A 28 18.57 -17.29 9.88
CA GLN A 28 17.61 -17.18 8.78
C GLN A 28 16.25 -16.80 9.37
N GLY A 29 15.97 -15.50 9.36
CA GLY A 29 14.70 -14.98 9.81
C GLY A 29 13.62 -15.32 8.80
N ARG A 30 12.87 -16.41 9.03
CA ARG A 30 11.48 -16.72 8.60
C ARG A 30 11.07 -16.52 7.11
N TRP A 31 11.83 -15.89 6.23
CA TRP A 31 11.36 -15.41 4.93
C TRP A 31 12.20 -15.83 3.72
N GLU A 32 13.30 -16.55 3.94
CA GLU A 32 14.08 -17.09 2.84
C GLU A 32 13.49 -18.46 2.45
N LYS A 33 12.31 -18.44 1.83
CA LYS A 33 11.92 -19.58 1.01
C LYS A 33 12.92 -19.63 -0.14
N VAL A 34 13.60 -20.76 -0.29
CA VAL A 34 14.46 -20.99 -1.45
C VAL A 34 13.57 -20.79 -2.67
N LEU A 35 14.05 -20.00 -3.65
CA LEU A 35 13.31 -19.67 -4.88
C LEU A 35 12.70 -20.92 -5.56
N GLU A 36 13.37 -22.06 -5.36
CA GLU A 36 13.03 -23.41 -5.85
C GLU A 36 11.78 -24.02 -5.22
N ASP A 37 11.38 -23.59 -4.02
CA ASP A 37 10.17 -24.05 -3.33
C ASP A 37 8.90 -23.31 -3.81
N LEU A 38 9.06 -22.25 -4.62
CA LEU A 38 7.92 -21.52 -5.16
C LEU A 38 7.33 -22.24 -6.39
N PRO A 39 5.99 -22.23 -6.53
CA PRO A 39 5.35 -22.77 -7.72
C PRO A 39 5.83 -22.04 -8.98
N SER A 40 5.99 -22.80 -10.07
CA SER A 40 6.41 -22.28 -11.36
C SER A 40 5.45 -21.20 -11.87
N GLY A 41 6.02 -20.13 -12.44
CA GLY A 41 5.27 -19.01 -13.01
C GLY A 41 5.51 -17.71 -12.26
N TYR A 42 4.45 -16.91 -12.10
CA TYR A 42 4.54 -15.56 -11.54
C TYR A 42 5.13 -15.51 -10.11
N PRO A 43 4.82 -16.45 -9.19
CA PRO A 43 5.37 -16.42 -7.84
C PRO A 43 6.91 -16.54 -7.81
N SER A 44 7.50 -17.55 -8.45
CA SER A 44 8.95 -17.72 -8.50
C SER A 44 9.62 -16.57 -9.27
N PHE A 45 9.06 -16.15 -10.41
CA PHE A 45 9.61 -15.03 -11.17
C PHE A 45 9.63 -13.71 -10.37
N SER A 46 8.56 -13.41 -9.63
CA SER A 46 8.49 -12.20 -8.80
C SER A 46 9.47 -12.23 -7.63
N ALA A 47 9.67 -13.41 -7.01
CA ALA A 47 10.69 -13.61 -5.98
C ALA A 47 12.11 -13.42 -6.54
N PHE A 48 12.38 -13.91 -7.75
CA PHE A 48 13.64 -13.70 -8.45
C PHE A 48 13.91 -12.22 -8.79
N LEU A 49 12.88 -11.48 -9.23
CA LEU A 49 13.04 -10.03 -9.45
C LEU A 49 13.26 -9.29 -8.13
N ALA A 50 12.70 -9.77 -7.02
CA ALA A 50 12.85 -9.16 -5.69
C ALA A 50 14.25 -9.33 -5.09
N THR A 51 15.04 -10.35 -5.49
CA THR A 51 16.37 -10.60 -4.93
C THR A 51 17.45 -9.65 -5.41
N SER A 52 17.25 -8.95 -6.54
CA SER A 52 18.25 -8.04 -7.10
C SER A 52 17.70 -6.62 -7.27
N ASN A 53 18.27 -5.67 -6.52
CA ASN A 53 17.91 -4.25 -6.62
C ASN A 53 18.17 -3.64 -8.00
N SER A 54 19.10 -4.20 -8.78
CA SER A 54 19.49 -3.71 -10.11
C SER A 54 18.65 -4.27 -11.26
N SER A 55 17.93 -5.38 -11.07
CA SER A 55 17.14 -6.03 -12.14
C SER A 55 15.70 -5.51 -12.22
N GLN A 56 15.35 -4.54 -11.37
CA GLN A 56 14.00 -3.97 -11.27
C GLN A 56 13.86 -2.69 -12.10
N VAL A 57 13.98 -2.79 -13.43
CA VAL A 57 13.66 -1.68 -14.33
C VAL A 57 12.21 -1.80 -14.80
N TYR A 58 11.29 -1.22 -14.04
CA TYR A 58 9.88 -1.20 -14.43
C TYR A 58 9.57 -0.04 -15.39
N ARG A 59 8.73 -0.30 -16.39
CA ARG A 59 8.21 0.74 -17.30
C ARG A 59 7.48 1.80 -16.48
N ARG A 60 7.91 3.07 -16.61
CA ARG A 60 7.17 4.20 -16.05
C ARG A 60 5.93 4.46 -16.90
N PHE A 61 4.76 4.33 -16.29
CA PHE A 61 3.47 4.62 -16.93
C PHE A 61 3.04 6.09 -16.78
N THR A 62 3.95 7.04 -16.98
CA THR A 62 3.66 8.49 -16.80
C THR A 62 2.57 8.97 -17.74
N ASN A 63 2.73 8.75 -19.05
CA ASN A 63 1.73 9.13 -20.05
C ASN A 63 0.37 8.45 -19.80
N LEU A 64 0.38 7.15 -19.50
CA LEU A 64 -0.85 6.41 -19.21
C LEU A 64 -1.56 6.94 -17.96
N ARG A 65 -0.81 7.24 -16.88
CA ARG A 65 -1.37 7.86 -15.67
C ARG A 65 -1.98 9.24 -15.96
N SER A 66 -1.31 10.08 -16.75
CA SER A 66 -1.85 11.38 -17.17
C SER A 66 -3.14 11.22 -17.98
N ARG A 67 -3.21 10.26 -18.90
CA ARG A 67 -4.44 9.98 -19.67
C ARG A 67 -5.60 9.54 -18.79
N VAL A 68 -5.33 8.67 -17.81
CA VAL A 68 -6.34 8.25 -16.82
C VAL A 68 -6.79 9.44 -15.96
N LEU A 69 -5.87 10.32 -15.56
CA LEU A 69 -6.20 11.53 -14.80
C LEU A 69 -7.10 12.47 -15.60
N LEU A 70 -6.73 12.77 -16.84
CA LEU A 70 -7.51 13.63 -17.74
C LEU A 70 -8.92 13.06 -17.97
N ALA A 71 -9.05 11.74 -18.16
CA ALA A 71 -10.35 11.11 -18.31
C ALA A 71 -11.23 11.23 -17.05
N LYS A 72 -10.63 11.18 -15.85
CA LYS A 72 -11.38 11.41 -14.61
C LYS A 72 -11.81 12.87 -14.45
N GLN A 73 -10.97 13.82 -14.87
CA GLN A 73 -11.30 15.25 -14.86
C GLN A 73 -12.45 15.56 -15.81
N ASP A 74 -12.41 15.01 -17.03
CA ASP A 74 -13.49 15.13 -18.00
C ASP A 74 -14.83 14.61 -17.44
N ARG A 75 -14.81 13.44 -16.79
CA ARG A 75 -16.01 12.90 -16.13
C ARG A 75 -16.54 13.83 -15.03
N LEU A 76 -15.67 14.42 -14.22
CA LEU A 76 -16.06 15.39 -13.20
C LEU A 76 -16.68 16.65 -13.81
N SER A 77 -16.10 17.18 -14.89
CA SER A 77 -16.63 18.34 -15.62
C SER A 77 -18.06 18.08 -16.11
N VAL A 78 -18.33 16.91 -16.70
CA VAL A 78 -19.67 16.55 -17.16
C VAL A 78 -20.67 16.45 -16.00
N LEU A 79 -20.25 15.96 -14.83
CA LEU A 79 -21.11 15.87 -13.66
C LEU A 79 -21.37 17.26 -13.03
N GLU A 80 -20.38 18.13 -13.05
CA GLU A 80 -20.50 19.52 -12.62
C GLU A 80 -21.51 20.29 -13.47
N ASP A 81 -21.40 20.21 -14.81
CA ASP A 81 -22.35 20.83 -15.74
C ASP A 81 -23.79 20.35 -15.50
N LYS A 82 -23.96 19.04 -15.25
CA LYS A 82 -25.27 18.46 -14.92
C LYS A 82 -25.81 19.00 -13.60
N LEU A 83 -24.96 19.10 -12.59
CA LEU A 83 -25.36 19.63 -11.29
C LEU A 83 -25.79 21.10 -11.40
N GLU A 84 -25.07 21.91 -12.19
CA GLU A 84 -25.41 23.30 -12.45
C GLU A 84 -26.76 23.42 -13.19
N ALA A 85 -26.98 22.59 -14.21
CA ALA A 85 -28.24 22.56 -14.95
C ALA A 85 -29.44 22.23 -14.03
N LEU A 86 -29.28 21.25 -13.13
CA LEU A 86 -30.32 20.90 -12.14
C LEU A 86 -30.55 22.01 -11.11
N GLY A 87 -29.53 22.80 -10.80
CA GLY A 87 -29.67 24.01 -9.99
C GLY A 87 -30.50 25.09 -10.70
N LYS A 88 -30.21 25.34 -11.98
CA LYS A 88 -30.92 26.35 -12.80
C LYS A 88 -32.38 25.98 -13.08
N ALA A 89 -32.69 24.69 -13.18
CA ALA A 89 -34.04 24.18 -13.44
C ALA A 89 -34.90 24.05 -12.16
N GLU A 90 -34.38 24.38 -10.98
CA GLU A 90 -35.11 24.22 -9.72
C GLU A 90 -36.13 25.35 -9.50
N ASP A 91 -37.41 24.99 -9.54
CA ASP A 91 -38.53 25.93 -9.33
C ASP A 91 -38.67 26.38 -7.86
N ARG A 92 -38.11 25.62 -6.91
CA ARG A 92 -38.25 25.88 -5.47
C ARG A 92 -36.88 26.23 -4.85
N PRO A 93 -36.56 27.53 -4.69
CA PRO A 93 -35.27 27.97 -4.17
C PRO A 93 -34.91 27.40 -2.79
N ILE A 94 -35.91 27.07 -1.97
CA ILE A 94 -35.70 26.49 -0.63
C ILE A 94 -34.96 25.14 -0.69
N PHE A 95 -35.09 24.39 -1.79
CA PHE A 95 -34.39 23.12 -1.97
C PHE A 95 -32.90 23.32 -2.28
N LEU A 96 -32.52 24.45 -2.89
CA LEU A 96 -31.11 24.81 -3.10
C LEU A 96 -30.43 25.34 -1.83
N GLY A 97 -31.20 25.90 -0.90
CA GLY A 97 -30.69 26.48 0.35
C GLY A 97 -30.36 25.46 1.44
N SER A 98 -30.81 24.21 1.32
CA SER A 98 -30.58 23.18 2.34
C SER A 98 -30.62 21.76 1.76
N CYS A 99 -29.48 21.07 1.77
CA CYS A 99 -29.38 19.67 1.35
C CYS A 99 -30.29 18.73 2.16
N ARG A 100 -30.66 19.10 3.40
CA ARG A 100 -31.58 18.33 4.24
C ARG A 100 -33.02 18.38 3.73
N ILE A 101 -33.41 19.52 3.18
CA ILE A 101 -34.78 19.78 2.72
C ILE A 101 -34.89 19.48 1.22
N ASP A 102 -33.77 19.42 0.51
CA ASP A 102 -33.71 19.05 -0.90
C ASP A 102 -34.45 17.73 -1.19
N GLN A 103 -35.44 17.78 -2.08
CA GLN A 103 -36.22 16.63 -2.53
C GLN A 103 -35.85 16.17 -3.95
N ASN A 104 -34.95 16.88 -4.64
CA ASN A 104 -34.54 16.55 -5.99
C ASN A 104 -33.63 15.32 -5.97
N GLN A 105 -34.21 14.17 -6.32
CA GLN A 105 -33.49 12.89 -6.30
C GLN A 105 -32.38 12.83 -7.36
N GLU A 106 -32.56 13.50 -8.49
CA GLU A 106 -31.56 13.55 -9.55
C GLU A 106 -30.32 14.32 -9.07
N ARG A 107 -30.52 15.47 -8.42
CA ARG A 107 -29.42 16.24 -7.82
C ARG A 107 -28.65 15.44 -6.77
N LYS A 108 -29.36 14.70 -5.91
CA LYS A 108 -28.73 13.79 -4.93
C LYS A 108 -27.92 12.70 -5.60
N GLN A 109 -28.45 12.10 -6.67
CA GLN A 109 -27.75 11.07 -7.43
C GLN A 109 -26.47 11.61 -8.06
N VAL A 110 -26.53 12.79 -8.69
CA VAL A 110 -25.35 13.45 -9.27
C VAL A 110 -24.30 13.74 -8.20
N LEU A 111 -24.70 14.21 -7.02
CA LEU A 111 -23.79 14.44 -5.90
C LEU A 111 -23.11 13.15 -5.41
N LEU A 112 -23.82 12.03 -5.35
CA LEU A 112 -23.24 10.72 -5.02
C LEU A 112 -22.24 10.28 -6.10
N GLU A 113 -22.55 10.48 -7.38
CA GLU A 113 -21.63 10.16 -8.48
C GLU A 113 -20.36 11.02 -8.43
N ILE A 114 -20.49 12.31 -8.08
CA ILE A 114 -19.36 13.21 -7.88
C ILE A 114 -18.49 12.74 -6.72
N ASP A 115 -19.08 12.36 -5.58
CA ASP A 115 -18.33 11.85 -4.42
C ASP A 115 -17.51 10.59 -4.76
N LEU A 116 -18.12 9.66 -5.50
CA LEU A 116 -17.43 8.46 -6.01
C LEU A 116 -16.31 8.81 -7.00
N ALA A 117 -16.56 9.75 -7.91
CA ALA A 117 -15.58 10.18 -8.91
C ALA A 117 -14.39 10.91 -8.25
N LEU A 118 -14.65 11.80 -7.27
CA LEU A 118 -13.63 12.49 -6.48
C LEU A 118 -12.80 11.50 -5.65
N SER A 119 -13.45 10.50 -5.04
CA SER A 119 -12.76 9.42 -4.32
C SER A 119 -11.82 8.63 -5.23
N SER A 120 -12.16 8.45 -6.51
CA SER A 120 -11.27 7.85 -7.50
C SER A 120 -10.16 8.79 -7.97
N TYR A 121 -10.44 10.09 -8.06
CA TYR A 121 -9.51 11.11 -8.52
C TYR A 121 -8.42 11.43 -7.49
N GLY A 122 -8.82 11.60 -6.22
CA GLY A 122 -7.94 12.01 -5.12
C GLY A 122 -7.02 10.92 -4.58
N LYS A 123 -7.14 9.67 -5.06
CA LYS A 123 -6.18 8.62 -4.69
C LYS A 123 -4.83 8.94 -5.34
N PRO A 124 -3.80 9.33 -4.56
CA PRO A 124 -2.47 9.47 -5.14
C PRO A 124 -2.12 8.14 -5.76
N PHE A 125 -1.65 8.15 -7.01
CA PHE A 125 -0.88 7.05 -7.56
C PHE A 125 0.43 7.01 -6.77
N SER A 126 0.38 6.60 -5.50
CA SER A 126 1.53 6.58 -4.60
C SER A 126 2.57 5.67 -5.22
N ALA A 127 3.59 6.28 -5.79
CA ALA A 127 4.82 5.62 -6.13
C ALA A 127 5.57 5.36 -4.82
N THR A 128 5.17 4.33 -4.08
CA THR A 128 5.89 3.80 -2.90
C THR A 128 7.16 3.06 -3.34
N VAL A 129 7.95 3.67 -4.25
CA VAL A 129 9.27 3.19 -4.65
C VAL A 129 10.34 4.28 -4.42
N LEU A 130 9.96 5.50 -4.02
CA LEU A 130 10.91 6.59 -3.73
C LEU A 130 11.47 6.59 -2.29
N ALA A 131 11.47 5.45 -1.59
CA ALA A 131 12.12 5.32 -0.27
C ALA A 131 13.48 4.60 -0.30
N CYS A 132 13.97 4.12 -1.46
CA CYS A 132 15.23 3.37 -1.55
C CYS A 132 16.39 4.11 -2.24
N ILE A 133 16.28 5.42 -2.45
CA ILE A 133 17.43 6.24 -2.87
C ILE A 133 17.58 7.41 -1.90
N ARG A 134 18.19 7.14 -0.75
CA ARG A 134 19.11 8.07 -0.11
C ARG A 134 20.10 7.31 0.76
#